data_AF-A0A9D1PPL9-F1
#
_entry.id   AF-A0A9D1PPL9-F1
#
_cell.length_a   1.000
_cell.length_b   1.000
_cell.length_c   1.000
_cell.angle_alpha   90.00
_cell.angle_beta   90.00
_cell.angle_gamma   90.00
#
_symmetry.space_group_name_H-M   'P 1'
#
loop_
_entity.id
_entity.type
_entity.pdbx_description
1 polymer ?
#
loop_
_entity_poly.entity_id
_entity_poly.type
_entity_poly.pdbx_seq_one_letter_code
_entity_poly.pdbx_strand_id
1 'polypeptide(L)'
;MTVHQEWVFLGVMICTGVYIGISTDTFRHTIMPLLRNALLYRFLFVLYWLCQTAIVYYILYKMNNGILRFYFLLAVLLGYSAYIVFVQTFYMKCLQCMMHIVRFIWRAIYILVVKPITYILYFCMRCLLYVYNFLKKCMYKVWFKLFGQRLQRLKRFILRKNSNIITILCRFYSTIYTKLIVKWKR
;
A
#
# COMPACT_ATOMS: atom_id res chain seq x y z
N MET A 1 -23.69 53.69 -2.56
CA MET A 1 -23.91 52.59 -3.50
C MET A 1 -25.11 52.91 -4.35
N THR A 2 -25.03 52.70 -5.66
CA THR A 2 -26.20 52.80 -6.53
C THR A 2 -27.00 51.49 -6.47
N VAL A 3 -28.32 51.56 -6.65
CA VAL A 3 -29.22 50.38 -6.57
C VAL A 3 -28.77 49.26 -7.52
N HIS A 4 -28.24 49.61 -8.69
CA HIS A 4 -27.67 48.65 -9.64
C HIS A 4 -26.48 47.85 -9.06
N GLN A 5 -25.62 48.47 -8.25
CA GLN A 5 -24.51 47.78 -7.58
C GLN A 5 -25.01 46.76 -6.57
N GLU A 6 -26.12 47.05 -5.89
CA GLU A 6 -26.70 46.13 -4.90
C GLU A 6 -27.29 44.87 -5.55
N TRP A 7 -27.96 45.01 -6.71
CA TRP A 7 -28.46 43.87 -7.48
C TRP A 7 -27.34 42.94 -7.98
N VAL A 8 -26.27 43.54 -8.55
CA VAL A 8 -25.09 42.79 -8.99
C VAL A 8 -24.48 42.05 -7.82
N PHE A 9 -24.35 42.72 -6.68
CA PHE A 9 -23.74 42.13 -5.50
C PHE A 9 -24.58 40.99 -4.91
N LEU A 10 -25.91 41.11 -4.94
CA LEU A 10 -26.83 40.04 -4.56
C LEU A 10 -26.65 38.82 -5.46
N GLY A 11 -26.52 39.01 -6.78
CA GLY A 11 -26.21 37.93 -7.73
C GLY A 11 -24.86 37.26 -7.43
N VAL A 12 -23.82 38.04 -7.14
CA VAL A 12 -22.50 37.52 -6.74
C VAL A 12 -22.58 36.68 -5.46
N MET A 13 -23.40 37.07 -4.48
CA MET A 13 -23.60 36.30 -3.25
C MET A 13 -24.29 34.96 -3.51
N ILE A 14 -25.28 34.91 -4.42
CA ILE A 14 -25.90 33.66 -4.86
C ILE A 14 -24.84 32.76 -5.54
N CYS A 15 -24.06 33.30 -6.47
CA CYS A 15 -22.98 32.55 -7.13
C CYS A 15 -21.94 32.05 -6.11
N THR A 16 -21.65 32.82 -5.08
CA THR A 16 -20.75 32.43 -3.99
C THR A 16 -21.33 31.26 -3.19
N GLY A 17 -22.64 31.25 -2.93
CA GLY A 17 -23.34 30.10 -2.34
C GLY A 17 -23.22 28.82 -3.17
N VAL A 18 -23.38 28.94 -4.49
CA VAL A 18 -23.16 27.81 -5.42
C VAL A 18 -21.71 27.34 -5.38
N TYR A 19 -20.74 28.27 -5.38
CA TYR A 19 -19.31 27.96 -5.26
C TYR A 19 -19.01 27.20 -3.97
N ILE A 20 -19.56 27.62 -2.83
CA ILE A 20 -19.39 26.92 -1.55
C ILE A 20 -19.92 25.49 -1.69
N GLY A 21 -21.08 25.30 -2.33
CA GLY A 21 -21.64 23.98 -2.64
C GLY A 21 -20.66 23.06 -3.38
N ILE A 22 -20.18 23.52 -4.53
CA ILE A 22 -19.20 22.80 -5.36
C ILE A 22 -17.94 22.47 -4.56
N SER A 23 -17.40 23.46 -3.86
CA SER A 23 -16.19 23.32 -3.04
C SER A 23 -16.39 22.31 -1.90
N THR A 24 -17.54 22.34 -1.23
CA THR A 24 -17.85 21.40 -0.13
C THR A 24 -17.93 19.97 -0.60
N ASP A 25 -18.56 19.75 -1.76
CA ASP A 25 -18.69 18.42 -2.35
C ASP A 25 -17.34 17.89 -2.84
N THR A 26 -16.51 18.75 -3.44
CA THR A 26 -15.13 18.40 -3.81
C THR A 26 -14.37 17.97 -2.56
N PHE A 27 -14.36 18.79 -1.51
CA PHE A 27 -13.61 18.51 -0.30
C PHE A 27 -14.06 17.21 0.38
N ARG A 28 -15.37 16.98 0.45
CA ARG A 28 -15.96 15.79 1.07
C ARG A 28 -15.72 14.50 0.29
N HIS A 29 -15.80 14.53 -1.04
CA HIS A 29 -15.71 13.32 -1.84
C HIS A 29 -14.32 13.01 -2.37
N THR A 30 -13.45 14.01 -2.56
CA THR A 30 -12.08 13.76 -3.01
C THR A 30 -11.10 13.76 -1.84
N ILE A 31 -11.10 14.79 -1.00
CA ILE A 31 -10.03 14.96 -0.01
C ILE A 31 -10.29 14.09 1.22
N MET A 32 -11.49 14.11 1.80
CA MET A 32 -11.76 13.39 3.05
C MET A 32 -11.49 11.88 3.00
N PRO A 33 -11.86 11.11 1.94
CA PRO A 33 -11.59 9.67 1.90
C PRO A 33 -10.10 9.33 1.82
N LEU A 34 -9.25 10.26 1.36
CA LEU A 34 -7.80 10.09 1.35
C LEU A 34 -7.19 10.25 2.75
N LEU A 35 -7.91 10.88 3.69
CA LEU A 35 -7.46 11.06 5.06
C LEU A 35 -7.86 9.89 5.96
N ARG A 36 -6.86 9.11 6.34
CA ARG A 36 -7.04 7.99 7.28
C ARG A 36 -7.11 8.41 8.75
N ASN A 37 -6.57 9.58 9.10
CA ASN A 37 -6.43 10.03 10.48
C ASN A 37 -7.60 10.95 10.90
N ALA A 38 -8.37 10.55 11.92
CA ALA A 38 -9.53 11.30 12.42
C ALA A 38 -9.18 12.68 13.02
N LEU A 39 -7.97 12.87 13.55
CA LEU A 39 -7.51 14.19 14.01
C LEU A 39 -7.23 15.14 12.85
N LEU A 40 -6.52 14.66 11.82
CA LEU A 40 -6.25 15.45 10.61
C LEU A 40 -7.54 15.80 9.88
N TYR A 41 -8.49 14.87 9.81
CA TYR A 41 -9.83 15.12 9.27
C TYR A 41 -10.50 16.32 9.95
N ARG A 42 -10.54 16.32 11.29
CA ARG A 42 -11.17 17.40 12.07
C ARG A 42 -10.46 18.74 11.88
N PHE A 43 -9.13 18.73 11.89
CA PHE A 43 -8.33 19.93 11.68
C PHE A 43 -8.56 20.53 10.29
N LEU A 44 -8.49 19.71 9.24
CA LEU A 44 -8.71 20.17 7.88
C LEU A 44 -10.16 20.60 7.63
N PHE A 45 -11.13 19.99 8.31
CA PHE A 45 -12.52 20.44 8.23
C PHE A 45 -12.70 21.85 8.81
N VAL A 46 -12.07 22.15 9.95
CA VAL A 46 -12.09 23.50 10.53
C VAL A 46 -11.35 24.48 9.61
N LEU A 47 -10.16 24.11 9.14
CA LEU A 47 -9.36 24.95 8.24
C LEU A 47 -10.12 25.25 6.94
N TYR A 48 -10.82 24.26 6.38
CA TYR A 48 -11.66 24.42 5.22
C TYR A 48 -12.73 25.49 5.44
N TRP A 49 -13.49 25.40 6.54
CA TRP A 49 -14.53 26.40 6.84
C TRP A 49 -13.95 27.78 7.09
N LEU A 50 -12.79 27.89 7.74
CA LEU A 50 -12.08 29.17 7.89
C LEU A 50 -11.69 29.77 6.53
N CYS A 51 -11.21 28.95 5.59
CA CYS A 51 -10.94 29.42 4.23
C CYS A 51 -12.23 29.87 3.51
N GLN A 52 -13.32 29.11 3.62
CA GLN A 52 -14.59 29.47 2.97
C GLN A 52 -15.15 30.78 3.54
N THR A 53 -15.16 30.95 4.86
CA THR A 53 -15.63 32.20 5.47
C THR A 53 -14.72 33.38 5.12
N ALA A 54 -13.41 33.17 5.04
CA ALA A 54 -12.47 34.20 4.59
C ALA A 54 -12.71 34.60 3.12
N ILE A 55 -13.01 33.65 2.23
CA ILE A 55 -13.34 33.92 0.83
C ILE A 55 -14.64 34.73 0.73
N VAL A 56 -15.70 34.30 1.43
CA VAL A 56 -16.97 35.03 1.47
C VAL A 56 -16.76 36.44 2.00
N TYR A 57 -16.04 36.58 3.11
CA TYR A 57 -15.73 37.87 3.70
C TYR A 57 -14.91 38.76 2.77
N TYR A 58 -13.94 38.21 2.05
CA TYR A 58 -13.14 38.95 1.07
C TYR A 58 -14.01 39.51 -0.07
N ILE A 59 -14.90 38.69 -0.61
CA ILE A 59 -15.86 39.13 -1.65
C ILE A 59 -16.77 40.23 -1.08
N LEU A 60 -17.22 40.06 0.17
CA LEU A 60 -18.07 41.03 0.87
C LEU A 60 -17.33 42.35 1.16
N TYR A 61 -16.05 42.27 1.47
CA TYR A 61 -15.16 43.42 1.68
C TYR A 61 -14.97 44.21 0.39
N LYS A 62 -14.62 43.53 -0.71
CA LYS A 62 -14.35 44.16 -1.99
C LYS A 62 -15.57 44.88 -2.58
N MET A 63 -16.75 44.31 -2.39
CA MET A 63 -17.97 44.81 -3.01
C MET A 63 -18.74 45.77 -2.10
N ASN A 64 -18.73 45.57 -0.78
CA ASN A 64 -19.54 46.34 0.18
C ASN A 64 -18.77 46.81 1.41
N ASN A 65 -17.46 47.04 1.28
CA ASN A 65 -16.58 47.50 2.35
C ASN A 65 -16.66 46.65 3.63
N GLY A 66 -17.14 45.41 3.53
CA GLY A 66 -17.23 44.48 4.65
C GLY A 66 -18.49 44.66 5.49
N ILE A 67 -19.45 45.49 5.05
CA ILE A 67 -20.71 45.68 5.76
C ILE A 67 -21.57 44.42 5.59
N LEU A 68 -21.68 43.65 6.68
CA LEU A 68 -22.52 42.47 6.73
C LEU A 68 -24.00 42.88 6.79
N ARG A 69 -24.76 42.56 5.75
CA ARG A 69 -26.22 42.73 5.73
C ARG A 69 -26.90 41.36 5.67
N PHE A 70 -28.00 41.21 6.41
CA PHE A 70 -28.68 39.91 6.60
C PHE A 70 -29.11 39.25 5.29
N TYR A 71 -29.57 40.03 4.31
CA TYR A 71 -30.02 39.51 3.03
C TYR A 71 -28.90 38.95 2.14
N PHE A 72 -27.62 39.34 2.36
CA PHE A 72 -26.50 38.68 1.67
C PHE A 72 -26.27 37.27 2.20
N LEU A 73 -26.49 37.06 3.49
CA LEU A 73 -26.39 35.73 4.09
C LEU A 73 -27.53 34.83 3.56
N LEU A 74 -28.74 35.36 3.43
CA LEU A 74 -29.85 34.70 2.74
C LEU A 74 -29.52 34.37 1.27
N ALA A 75 -28.90 35.30 0.55
CA ALA A 75 -28.51 35.08 -0.85
C ALA A 75 -27.48 33.93 -0.99
N VAL A 76 -26.50 33.85 -0.09
CA VAL A 76 -25.54 32.73 -0.04
C VAL A 76 -26.26 31.42 0.29
N LEU A 77 -27.15 31.41 1.28
CA LEU A 77 -27.95 30.21 1.62
C LEU A 77 -28.84 29.76 0.47
N LEU A 78 -29.46 30.69 -0.24
CA LEU A 78 -30.28 30.43 -1.41
C LEU A 78 -29.45 29.88 -2.57
N GLY A 79 -28.25 30.43 -2.81
CA GLY A 79 -27.33 29.89 -3.81
C GLY A 79 -26.88 28.47 -3.49
N TYR A 80 -26.59 28.20 -2.21
CA TYR A 80 -26.20 26.87 -1.76
C TYR A 80 -27.35 25.85 -1.87
N SER A 81 -28.59 26.24 -1.51
CA SER A 81 -29.75 25.36 -1.67
C SER A 81 -30.08 25.09 -3.15
N ALA A 82 -29.97 26.12 -4.00
CA ALA A 82 -30.11 25.96 -5.45
C ALA A 82 -29.07 24.99 -6.01
N TYR A 83 -27.82 25.06 -5.53
CA TYR A 83 -26.79 24.10 -5.90
C TYR A 83 -27.18 22.66 -5.52
N ILE A 84 -27.63 22.41 -4.29
CA ILE A 84 -28.03 21.07 -3.82
C ILE A 84 -29.11 20.48 -4.72
N VAL A 85 -30.13 21.26 -5.06
CA VAL A 85 -31.28 20.76 -5.82
C VAL A 85 -30.95 20.56 -7.30
N PHE A 86 -30.34 21.55 -7.94
CA PHE A 86 -30.20 21.57 -9.40
C PHE A 86 -28.87 21.04 -9.92
N VAL A 87 -27.77 21.28 -9.20
CA VAL A 87 -26.41 21.12 -9.74
C VAL A 87 -25.68 19.94 -9.12
N GLN A 88 -25.95 19.61 -7.86
CA GLN A 88 -25.20 18.60 -7.11
C GLN A 88 -25.19 17.24 -7.81
N THR A 89 -26.34 16.76 -8.30
CA THR A 89 -26.42 15.44 -8.94
C THR A 89 -25.59 15.36 -10.22
N PHE A 90 -25.62 16.42 -11.04
CA PHE A 90 -24.81 16.52 -12.26
C PHE A 90 -23.32 16.61 -11.91
N TYR A 91 -22.98 17.50 -10.98
CA TYR A 91 -21.62 17.71 -10.52
C TYR A 91 -20.98 16.42 -9.99
N MET A 92 -21.70 15.67 -9.15
CA MET A 92 -21.21 14.39 -8.62
C MET A 92 -20.98 13.34 -9.70
N LYS A 93 -21.86 13.26 -10.71
CA LYS A 93 -21.65 12.36 -11.86
C LYS A 93 -20.39 12.72 -12.64
N CYS A 94 -20.17 14.02 -12.90
CA CYS A 94 -18.94 14.50 -13.53
C CYS A 94 -17.70 14.17 -12.69
N LEU A 95 -17.75 14.43 -11.38
CA LEU A 95 -16.65 14.17 -10.46
C LEU A 95 -16.30 12.68 -10.42
N GLN A 96 -17.30 11.80 -10.34
CA GLN A 96 -17.11 10.35 -10.39
C GLN A 96 -16.50 9.90 -11.72
N CYS A 97 -16.99 10.43 -12.84
CA CYS A 97 -16.44 10.13 -14.16
C CYS A 97 -14.95 10.50 -14.24
N MET A 98 -14.59 11.71 -13.79
CA MET A 98 -13.19 12.16 -13.71
C MET A 98 -12.34 11.22 -12.84
N MET A 99 -12.82 10.85 -11.64
CA MET A 99 -12.10 9.91 -10.77
C MET A 99 -11.97 8.51 -11.39
N HIS A 100 -12.93 8.07 -12.20
CA HIS A 100 -12.83 6.81 -12.94
C HIS A 100 -11.76 6.88 -14.04
N ILE A 101 -11.72 7.97 -14.81
CA ILE A 101 -10.71 8.19 -15.85
C ILE A 101 -9.31 8.22 -15.24
N VAL A 102 -9.11 8.97 -14.16
CA VAL A 102 -7.80 9.04 -13.47
C VAL A 102 -7.36 7.67 -12.97
N ARG A 103 -8.27 6.90 -12.35
CA ARG A 103 -7.95 5.52 -11.90
C ARG A 103 -7.67 4.58 -13.07
N PHE A 104 -8.37 4.75 -14.19
CA PHE A 104 -8.14 3.96 -15.39
C PHE A 104 -6.74 4.22 -15.96
N ILE A 105 -6.35 5.48 -16.10
CA ILE A 105 -5.01 5.89 -16.56
C ILE A 105 -3.93 5.34 -15.61
N TRP A 106 -4.10 5.50 -14.30
CA TRP A 106 -3.16 4.97 -13.32
C TRP A 106 -3.02 3.44 -13.41
N ARG A 107 -4.12 2.71 -13.58
CA ARG A 107 -4.10 1.26 -13.76
C ARG A 107 -3.41 0.86 -15.07
N ALA A 108 -3.65 1.59 -16.15
CA ALA A 108 -2.99 1.36 -17.44
C ALA A 108 -1.48 1.52 -17.30
N ILE A 109 -1.01 2.63 -16.70
CA ILE A 109 0.42 2.88 -16.44
C ILE A 109 1.02 1.79 -15.55
N TYR A 110 0.32 1.40 -14.47
CA TYR A 110 0.80 0.37 -13.56
C TYR A 110 0.97 -0.99 -14.26
N ILE A 111 -0.01 -1.39 -15.09
CA ILE A 111 0.03 -2.67 -15.81
C ILE A 111 1.09 -2.63 -16.93
N LEU A 112 1.20 -1.52 -17.64
CA LEU A 112 2.04 -1.40 -18.83
C LEU A 112 3.51 -1.14 -18.49
N VAL A 113 3.80 -0.45 -17.38
CA VAL A 113 5.17 -0.04 -17.02
C VAL A 113 5.64 -0.74 -15.75
N VAL A 114 4.90 -0.61 -14.65
CA VAL A 114 5.38 -1.09 -13.34
C VAL A 114 5.42 -2.62 -13.29
N LYS A 115 4.37 -3.29 -13.78
CA LYS A 115 4.31 -4.75 -13.80
C LYS A 115 5.46 -5.39 -14.59
N PRO A 116 5.75 -5.04 -15.86
CA PRO A 116 6.83 -5.69 -16.59
C PRO A 116 8.20 -5.44 -15.94
N ILE A 117 8.47 -4.24 -15.42
CA ILE A 117 9.73 -3.95 -14.72
C ILE A 117 9.90 -4.84 -13.49
N THR A 118 8.85 -5.00 -12.68
CA THR A 118 8.91 -5.87 -11.51
C THR A 118 9.10 -7.35 -11.89
N TYR A 119 8.44 -7.83 -12.96
CA TYR A 119 8.68 -9.18 -13.48
C TYR A 119 10.13 -9.40 -13.93
N ILE A 120 10.72 -8.43 -14.63
CA ILE A 120 12.12 -8.49 -15.06
C ILE A 120 13.05 -8.57 -13.85
N LEU A 121 12.85 -7.73 -12.83
CA LEU A 121 13.63 -7.78 -11.60
C LEU A 121 13.50 -9.11 -10.86
N TYR A 122 12.27 -9.64 -10.73
CA TYR A 122 12.04 -10.96 -10.14
C TYR A 122 12.71 -12.08 -10.95
N PHE A 123 12.70 -11.99 -12.27
CA PHE A 123 13.38 -12.94 -13.15
C PHE A 123 14.90 -12.90 -12.92
N CYS A 124 15.50 -11.71 -12.93
CA CYS A 124 16.94 -11.54 -12.65
C CYS A 124 17.33 -12.10 -11.27
N MET A 125 16.54 -11.81 -10.22
CA MET A 125 16.79 -12.34 -8.88
C MET A 125 16.70 -13.86 -8.83
N ARG A 126 15.72 -14.47 -9.52
CA ARG A 126 15.61 -15.93 -9.62
C ARG A 126 16.80 -16.54 -10.38
N CYS A 127 17.27 -15.90 -11.45
CA CYS A 127 18.47 -16.33 -12.16
C CYS A 127 19.70 -16.31 -11.25
N LEU A 128 19.93 -15.24 -10.50
CA LEU A 128 21.04 -15.13 -9.55
C LEU A 128 20.99 -16.23 -8.48
N LEU A 129 19.82 -16.44 -7.86
CA LEU A 129 19.60 -17.51 -6.89
C LEU A 129 19.87 -18.90 -7.49
N TYR A 130 19.47 -19.12 -8.73
CA TYR A 130 19.71 -20.38 -9.43
C TYR A 130 21.21 -20.61 -9.63
N VAL A 131 21.96 -19.60 -10.10
CA VAL A 131 23.41 -19.67 -10.27
C VAL A 131 24.10 -19.93 -8.94
N TYR A 132 23.73 -19.21 -7.88
CA TYR A 132 24.28 -19.43 -6.53
C TYR A 132 24.05 -20.87 -6.04
N ASN A 133 22.82 -21.37 -6.17
CA ASN A 133 22.48 -22.74 -5.76
C ASN A 133 23.22 -23.79 -6.60
N PHE A 134 23.41 -23.52 -7.90
CA PHE A 134 24.18 -24.38 -8.79
C PHE A 134 25.65 -24.42 -8.36
N LEU A 135 26.28 -23.27 -8.11
CA LEU A 135 27.65 -23.17 -7.62
C LEU A 135 27.81 -23.90 -6.28
N LYS A 136 26.91 -23.68 -5.33
CA LYS A 136 26.89 -24.37 -4.04
C LYS A 136 26.82 -25.89 -4.21
N LYS A 137 25.97 -26.38 -5.11
CA LYS A 137 25.83 -27.82 -5.40
C LYS A 137 27.12 -28.38 -6.03
N CYS A 138 27.75 -27.65 -6.95
CA CYS A 138 29.04 -28.00 -7.53
C CYS A 138 30.14 -28.08 -6.47
N MET A 139 30.26 -27.07 -5.60
CA MET A 139 31.22 -27.06 -4.51
C MET A 139 31.02 -28.24 -3.56
N TYR A 140 29.78 -28.52 -3.16
CA TYR A 140 29.47 -29.68 -2.32
C TYR A 140 29.86 -31.00 -2.99
N LYS A 141 29.61 -31.15 -4.29
CA LYS A 141 29.98 -32.35 -5.06
C LYS A 141 31.50 -32.53 -5.15
N VAL A 142 32.24 -31.46 -5.39
CA VAL A 142 33.72 -31.47 -5.42
C VAL A 142 34.27 -31.80 -4.04
N TRP A 143 33.78 -31.16 -2.99
CA TRP A 143 34.16 -31.42 -1.60
C TRP A 143 33.89 -32.88 -1.21
N PHE A 144 32.70 -33.40 -1.50
CA PHE A 144 32.36 -34.79 -1.26
C PHE A 144 33.26 -35.76 -2.03
N LYS A 145 33.63 -35.45 -3.28
CA LYS A 145 34.55 -36.28 -4.06
C LYS A 145 35.96 -36.30 -3.47
N LEU A 146 36.50 -35.15 -3.08
CA LEU A 146 37.84 -35.02 -2.50
C LEU A 146 37.92 -35.63 -1.09
N PHE A 147 36.98 -35.26 -0.23
CA PHE A 147 36.96 -35.68 1.17
C PHE A 147 36.46 -37.12 1.31
N GLY A 148 35.47 -37.53 0.50
CA GLY A 148 34.96 -38.90 0.46
C GLY A 148 36.00 -39.92 0.02
N GLN A 149 36.86 -39.59 -0.95
CA GLN A 149 37.99 -40.47 -1.33
C GLN A 149 39.00 -40.63 -0.19
N ARG A 150 39.31 -39.56 0.56
CA ARG A 150 40.17 -39.62 1.75
C ARG A 150 39.53 -40.44 2.87
N LEU A 151 38.24 -40.23 3.15
CA LEU A 151 37.48 -40.99 4.15
C LEU A 151 37.40 -42.48 3.80
N GLN A 152 37.16 -42.84 2.54
CA GLN A 152 37.14 -44.24 2.12
C GLN A 152 38.51 -44.91 2.23
N ARG A 153 39.62 -44.18 1.99
CA ARG A 153 40.98 -44.69 2.25
C ARG A 153 41.23 -44.86 3.75
N LEU A 154 40.89 -43.87 4.56
CA LEU A 154 41.03 -43.96 6.03
C LEU A 154 40.18 -45.09 6.61
N LYS A 155 38.93 -45.25 6.17
CA LYS A 155 38.06 -46.36 6.58
C LYS A 155 38.67 -47.70 6.19
N ARG A 156 39.19 -47.85 4.96
CA ARG A 156 39.91 -49.08 4.56
C ARG A 156 41.19 -49.31 5.36
N PHE A 157 41.92 -48.25 5.72
CA PHE A 157 43.15 -48.35 6.50
C PHE A 157 42.89 -48.76 7.95
N ILE A 158 41.86 -48.18 8.58
CA ILE A 158 41.40 -48.54 9.92
C ILE A 158 40.86 -49.98 9.92
N LEU A 159 40.03 -50.35 8.95
CA LEU A 159 39.52 -51.73 8.80
C LEU A 159 40.64 -52.75 8.59
N ARG A 160 41.71 -52.39 7.87
CA ARG A 160 42.85 -53.28 7.58
C ARG A 160 43.85 -53.38 8.74
N LYS A 161 44.03 -52.32 9.53
CA LYS A 161 44.95 -52.31 10.69
C LYS A 161 44.33 -52.93 11.95
N ASN A 162 43.00 -52.86 12.08
CA ASN A 162 42.27 -53.30 13.29
C ASN A 162 41.27 -54.43 13.01
N SER A 163 41.64 -55.41 12.17
CA SER A 163 40.81 -56.62 11.94
C SER A 163 40.45 -57.34 13.25
N ASN A 164 41.33 -57.28 14.26
CA ASN A 164 41.08 -57.81 15.61
C ASN A 164 40.02 -57.05 16.41
N ILE A 165 39.85 -55.74 16.20
CA ILE A 165 38.81 -54.98 16.92
C ILE A 165 37.43 -55.27 16.33
N ILE A 166 37.36 -55.50 15.01
CA ILE A 166 36.13 -55.90 14.33
C ILE A 166 35.68 -57.27 14.84
N THR A 167 36.59 -58.24 14.98
CA THR A 167 36.26 -59.56 15.54
C THR A 167 35.86 -59.47 17.02
N ILE A 168 36.50 -58.61 17.82
CA ILE A 168 36.10 -58.37 19.23
C ILE A 168 34.71 -57.75 19.31
N LEU A 169 34.38 -56.75 18.48
CA LEU A 169 33.06 -56.14 18.44
C LEU A 169 31.98 -57.14 17.96
N CYS A 170 32.30 -57.99 16.98
CA CYS A 170 31.40 -59.07 16.55
C CYS A 170 31.16 -60.09 17.68
N ARG A 171 32.20 -60.47 18.44
CA ARG A 171 32.07 -61.34 19.63
C ARG A 171 31.24 -60.68 20.73
N PHE A 172 31.45 -59.39 20.97
CA PHE A 172 30.70 -58.66 21.98
C PHE A 172 29.22 -58.54 21.59
N TYR A 173 28.96 -58.22 20.32
CA TYR A 173 27.61 -58.19 19.76
C TYR A 173 26.94 -59.57 19.84
N SER A 174 27.61 -60.66 19.47
CA SER A 174 27.04 -62.01 19.57
C SER A 174 26.75 -62.42 21.02
N THR A 175 27.55 -61.93 21.98
CA THR A 175 27.37 -62.22 23.41
C THR A 175 26.18 -61.44 23.99
N ILE A 176 26.00 -60.18 23.60
CA ILE A 176 24.83 -59.38 24.00
C ILE A 176 23.56 -59.93 23.34
N TYR A 177 23.64 -60.28 22.05
CA TYR A 177 22.51 -60.81 21.27
C TYR A 177 22.01 -62.14 21.83
N THR A 178 22.90 -63.07 22.16
CA THR A 178 22.54 -64.35 22.78
C THR A 178 21.95 -64.17 24.17
N LYS A 179 22.51 -63.28 25.00
CA LYS A 179 21.93 -62.95 26.33
C LYS A 179 20.55 -62.30 26.23
N LEU A 180 20.32 -61.42 25.26
CA LEU A 180 19.02 -60.81 25.02
C LEU A 180 17.99 -61.85 24.55
N ILE A 181 18.36 -62.74 23.63
CA ILE A 181 17.48 -63.82 23.14
C ILE A 181 17.10 -64.80 24.25
N VAL A 182 18.05 -65.21 25.10
CA VAL A 182 17.78 -66.11 26.23
C VAL A 182 16.85 -65.45 27.25
N LYS A 183 17.00 -64.14 27.47
CA LYS A 183 16.11 -63.35 28.34
C LYS A 183 14.72 -63.14 27.75
N TRP A 184 14.59 -63.18 26.42
CA TRP A 184 13.31 -63.03 25.71
C TRP A 184 12.53 -64.33 25.55
N LYS A 185 13.20 -65.49 25.69
CA LYS A 185 12.62 -66.83 25.52
C LYS A 185 12.24 -67.51 26.85
N ARG A 186 12.40 -66.82 27.97
CA ARG A 186 11.99 -67.21 29.33
C ARG A 186 10.83 -66.32 29.75
#